data_AF-A0A6A5S2S6-F1
#
_entry.id   AF-A0A6A5S2S6-F1
#
_cell.length_a   1.000
_cell.length_b   1.000
_cell.length_c   1.000
_cell.angle_alpha   90.00
_cell.angle_beta   90.00
_cell.angle_gamma   90.00
#
_symmetry.space_group_name_H-M   'P 1'
#
loop_
_entity.id
_entity.type
_entity.pdbx_description
1 polymer ?
#
loop_
_entity_poly.entity_id
_entity_poly.type
_entity_poly.pdbx_seq_one_letter_code
_entity_poly.pdbx_strand_id
1 'polypeptide(L)'
;MPGWYWCIMKGCKSGQQIAPGTGKFECVQCKQTHCVKHNVPWHKGVTCKQYEQMKKKTAHKQEEEATKKYLKEKAKHCPGCKRPIEKINGCDHMTCRP
;
A
#
# COMPACT_ATOMS: atom_id res chain seq x y z
N MET A 1 17.25 16.48 18.23
CA MET A 1 16.13 17.41 18.47
C MET A 1 14.93 16.61 18.95
N PRO A 2 14.41 16.87 20.17
CA PRO A 2 13.19 16.21 20.62
C PRO A 2 12.02 16.63 19.73
N GLY A 3 11.25 15.65 19.24
CA GLY A 3 10.13 15.88 18.33
C GLY A 3 8.86 16.18 19.11
N TRP A 4 8.28 17.35 18.90
CA TRP A 4 6.89 17.60 19.27
C TRP A 4 5.99 16.81 18.31
N TYR A 5 5.01 16.09 18.84
CA TYR A 5 4.09 15.29 18.05
C TYR A 5 2.64 15.62 18.39
N TRP A 6 1.75 15.44 17.42
CA TRP A 6 0.31 15.66 17.57
C TRP A 6 -0.45 14.34 17.65
N CYS A 7 -1.60 14.38 18.33
CA CYS A 7 -2.53 13.27 18.33
C CYS A 7 -3.19 13.09 16.96
N ILE A 8 -3.24 11.85 16.46
CA ILE A 8 -3.90 11.53 15.18
C ILE A 8 -5.41 11.32 15.32
N MET A 9 -5.91 11.23 16.55
CA MET A 9 -7.31 10.90 16.81
C MET A 9 -8.21 12.04 16.34
N LYS A 10 -9.24 11.71 15.55
CA LYS A 10 -10.23 12.69 15.09
C LYS A 10 -10.94 13.30 16.29
N GLY A 11 -10.70 14.58 16.55
CA GLY A 11 -11.25 15.33 17.69
C GLY A 11 -10.27 15.59 18.84
N CYS A 12 -9.07 14.99 18.83
CA CYS A 12 -8.05 15.24 19.85
C CYS A 12 -6.97 16.17 19.31
N LYS A 13 -6.92 17.42 19.80
CA LYS A 13 -5.93 18.44 19.39
C LYS A 13 -4.73 18.53 20.34
N SER A 14 -4.44 17.47 21.08
CA SER A 14 -3.34 17.47 22.05
C SER A 14 -2.03 17.18 21.35
N GLY A 15 -0.99 17.94 21.70
CA GLY A 15 0.38 17.69 21.31
C GLY A 15 1.24 17.45 22.53
N GLN A 16 2.26 16.60 22.40
CA GLN A 16 3.20 16.31 23.47
C GLN A 16 4.59 16.00 22.91
N GLN A 17 5.60 16.30 23.71
CA GLN A 17 6.98 15.98 23.39
C GLN A 17 7.26 14.50 23.73
N ILE A 18 7.87 13.78 22.80
CA ILE A 18 8.23 12.37 23.01
C ILE A 18 9.74 12.22 22.95
N ALA A 19 10.27 11.41 23.86
CA ALA A 19 11.68 11.06 23.89
C ALA A 19 12.09 10.37 22.57
N PRO A 20 13.24 10.74 22.00
CA PRO A 20 13.75 10.07 20.81
C PRO A 20 13.97 8.58 21.08
N GLY A 21 13.59 7.73 20.13
CA GLY A 21 13.83 6.28 20.18
C GLY A 21 12.60 5.42 20.44
N THR A 22 11.60 5.91 21.18
CA THR A 22 10.43 5.10 21.54
C THR A 22 9.44 4.98 20.38
N GLY A 23 9.24 6.04 19.59
CA GLY A 23 8.29 6.09 18.48
C GLY A 23 6.81 5.89 18.86
N LYS A 24 6.54 5.57 20.13
CA LYS A 24 5.21 5.42 20.75
C LYS A 24 4.73 6.77 21.23
N PHE A 25 3.60 7.21 20.69
CA PHE A 25 2.80 8.30 21.24
C PHE A 25 1.72 7.72 22.12
N GLU A 26 1.52 8.29 23.30
CA GLU A 26 0.41 7.97 24.19
C GLU A 26 -0.25 9.27 24.61
N CYS A 27 -1.42 9.55 24.04
CA CYS A 27 -2.08 10.84 24.23
C CYS A 27 -2.54 11.02 25.67
N VAL A 28 -2.11 12.11 26.32
CA VAL A 28 -2.56 12.45 27.68
C VAL A 28 -4.06 12.77 27.77
N GLN A 29 -4.68 13.24 26.68
CA GLN A 29 -6.08 13.65 26.66
C GLN A 29 -7.02 12.48 26.33
N CYS A 30 -6.75 11.74 25.26
CA CYS A 30 -7.64 10.65 24.80
C CYS A 30 -7.16 9.25 25.17
N LYS A 31 -5.98 9.12 25.82
CA LYS A 31 -5.34 7.84 26.17
C LYS A 31 -5.07 6.90 24.99
N GLN A 32 -5.22 7.40 23.76
CA GLN A 32 -4.96 6.64 22.56
C GLN A 32 -3.46 6.55 22.30
N THR A 33 -3.01 5.35 21.93
CA THR A 33 -1.63 5.09 21.52
C THR A 33 -1.50 4.96 20.01
N HIS A 34 -0.54 5.67 19.42
CA HIS A 34 -0.21 5.60 17.99
C HIS A 34 1.29 5.67 17.73
N CYS A 35 1.70 5.24 16.55
CA CYS A 35 3.07 5.38 16.08
C CYS A 35 3.27 6.77 15.47
N VAL A 36 4.23 7.55 15.98
CA VAL A 36 4.53 8.90 15.43
C VAL A 36 5.17 8.87 14.05
N LYS A 37 5.83 7.77 13.69
CA LYS A 37 6.48 7.63 12.37
C LYS A 37 5.48 7.34 11.27
N HIS A 38 4.47 6.53 11.58
CA HIS A 38 3.51 6.03 10.59
C HIS A 38 2.13 6.68 10.67
N ASN A 39 1.83 7.42 11.75
CA ASN A 39 0.50 7.97 12.03
C ASN A 39 -0.62 6.91 11.99
N VAL A 40 -0.33 5.71 12.50
CA VAL A 40 -1.26 4.58 12.61
C VAL A 40 -1.40 4.14 14.07
N PRO A 41 -2.46 3.40 14.44
CA PRO A 41 -2.57 2.78 15.75
C PRO A 41 -1.31 2.01 16.14
N TRP A 42 -0.94 2.06 17.40
CA TRP A 42 0.32 1.48 17.87
C TRP A 42 0.41 -0.02 17.56
N HIS A 43 1.43 -0.40 16.77
CA HIS A 43 1.67 -1.77 16.36
C HIS A 43 2.47 -2.53 17.45
N LYS A 44 1.77 -2.99 18.50
CA LYS A 44 2.36 -3.79 19.59
C LYS A 44 3.01 -5.07 19.04
N GLY A 45 4.26 -5.34 19.43
CA GLY A 45 5.00 -6.55 19.02
C GLY A 45 5.71 -6.45 17.67
N VAL A 46 5.60 -5.32 16.97
CA VAL A 46 6.25 -5.09 15.68
C VAL A 46 7.02 -3.79 15.74
N THR A 47 8.27 -3.79 15.27
CA THR A 47 9.04 -2.54 15.15
C THR A 47 8.57 -1.72 13.95
N CYS A 48 8.86 -0.42 13.95
CA CYS A 48 8.52 0.43 12.81
C CYS A 48 9.07 -0.14 11.49
N LYS A 49 10.31 -0.65 11.49
CA LYS A 49 10.95 -1.27 10.32
C LYS A 49 10.19 -2.50 9.81
N GLN A 50 9.75 -3.37 10.71
CA GLN A 50 8.98 -4.55 10.36
C GLN A 50 7.59 -4.18 9.80
N TYR A 51 6.94 -3.16 10.38
CA TYR A 51 5.66 -2.66 9.88
C TYR A 51 5.77 -2.15 8.43
N GLU A 52 6.82 -1.38 8.11
CA GLU A 52 7.08 -0.93 6.74
C GLU A 52 7.33 -2.09 5.77
N GLN A 53 8.11 -3.09 6.19
CA GLN A 53 8.38 -4.28 5.37
C GLN A 53 7.11 -5.07 5.07
N MET A 54 6.23 -5.25 6.06
CA MET A 54 4.93 -5.89 5.85
C MET A 54 4.08 -5.12 4.85
N LYS A 55 3.99 -3.80 5.02
CA LYS A 55 3.20 -2.92 4.15
C LYS A 55 3.70 -2.95 2.70
N LYS A 56 5.03 -2.93 2.49
CA LYS A 56 5.66 -3.05 1.16
C LYS A 56 5.38 -4.41 0.51
N LYS A 57 5.47 -5.51 1.25
CA LYS A 57 5.14 -6.86 0.73
C LYS A 57 3.68 -6.95 0.29
N THR A 58 2.76 -6.38 1.06
CA THR A 58 1.34 -6.33 0.68
C THR A 58 1.10 -5.49 -0.56
N ALA A 59 1.74 -4.32 -0.67
CA ALA A 59 1.62 -3.46 -1.84
C ALA A 59 2.12 -4.15 -3.12
N HIS A 60 3.28 -4.81 -3.07
CA HIS A 60 3.82 -5.57 -4.20
C HIS A 60 2.86 -6.68 -4.65
N LYS A 61 2.27 -7.41 -3.69
CA LYS A 61 1.32 -8.48 -4.00
C LYS A 61 0.05 -7.94 -4.68
N GLN A 62 -0.46 -6.80 -4.21
CA GLN A 62 -1.63 -6.15 -4.82
C GLN A 62 -1.34 -5.67 -6.25
N GLU A 63 -0.16 -5.12 -6.50
CA GLU A 63 0.25 -4.67 -7.83
C GLU A 63 0.40 -5.84 -8.81
N GLU A 64 0.97 -6.97 -8.36
CA GLU A 64 1.04 -8.19 -9.15
C GLU A 64 -0.35 -8.78 -9.45
N GLU A 65 -1.26 -8.78 -8.47
CA GLU A 65 -2.63 -9.24 -8.68
C GLU A 65 -3.42 -8.32 -9.62
N ALA A 66 -3.24 -7.00 -9.50
CA ALA A 66 -3.84 -6.03 -10.41
C ALA A 66 -3.30 -6.21 -11.84
N THR A 67 -1.98 -6.41 -11.99
CA THR A 67 -1.33 -6.67 -13.28
C THR A 67 -1.83 -7.98 -13.89
N LYS A 68 -1.94 -9.06 -13.11
CA LYS A 68 -2.47 -10.35 -13.58
C LYS A 68 -3.93 -10.25 -14.01
N LYS A 69 -4.77 -9.51 -13.28
CA LYS A 69 -6.16 -9.27 -13.68
C LYS A 69 -6.25 -8.45 -14.95
N TYR A 70 -5.49 -7.35 -15.05
CA TYR A 70 -5.45 -6.53 -16.26
C TYR A 70 -4.99 -7.32 -17.49
N LEU A 71 -3.95 -8.15 -17.37
CA LEU A 71 -3.50 -9.03 -18.44
C LEU A 71 -4.56 -10.05 -18.83
N LYS A 72 -5.25 -10.66 -17.85
CA LYS A 72 -6.32 -11.64 -18.12
C LYS A 72 -7.53 -11.00 -18.84
N GLU A 73 -7.87 -9.76 -18.49
CA GLU A 73 -9.01 -9.05 -19.11
C GLU A 73 -8.65 -8.41 -20.47
N LYS A 74 -7.40 -8.00 -20.67
CA LYS A 74 -6.93 -7.42 -21.95
C LYS A 74 -6.44 -8.46 -22.96
N ALA A 75 -6.07 -9.66 -22.53
CA ALA A 75 -5.69 -10.76 -23.42
C ALA A 75 -6.94 -11.34 -24.11
N LYS A 76 -7.40 -10.67 -25.17
CA LYS A 76 -8.37 -11.25 -26.11
C LYS A 76 -7.71 -12.44 -26.80
N HIS A 77 -8.21 -13.64 -26.53
CA HIS A 77 -7.76 -14.86 -27.19
C HIS A 77 -8.21 -14.86 -28.65
N CYS A 78 -7.30 -15.14 -29.57
CA CYS A 78 -7.65 -15.26 -30.99
C CYS A 78 -8.55 -16.50 -31.19
N PRO A 79 -9.77 -16.35 -31.73
CA PRO A 79 -10.69 -17.48 -31.92
C PRO A 79 -10.24 -18.49 -32.98
N GLY A 80 -9.23 -18.16 -33.80
CA GLY A 80 -8.71 -19.04 -34.85
C GLY A 80 -7.53 -19.93 -34.43
N CYS A 81 -6.62 -19.45 -33.59
CA CYS A 81 -5.33 -20.13 -33.35
C CYS A 81 -4.96 -20.38 -31.88
N LYS A 82 -5.88 -20.07 -30.93
CA LYS A 82 -5.74 -20.30 -29.47
C LYS A 82 -4.44 -19.78 -28.82
N ARG A 83 -3.70 -18.88 -29.46
CA ARG A 83 -2.50 -18.25 -28.88
C ARG A 83 -2.84 -16.92 -28.19
N PRO A 84 -2.22 -16.60 -27.05
CA PRO A 84 -2.35 -15.29 -26.43
C PRO A 84 -1.63 -14.26 -27.30
N ILE A 85 -2.36 -13.24 -27.75
CA ILE A 85 -1.84 -12.14 -28.56
C ILE A 85 -1.94 -10.84 -27.77
N GLU A 86 -0.82 -10.16 -27.57
CA GLU A 86 -0.80 -8.79 -27.06
C GLU A 86 -1.14 -7.84 -28.22
N LYS A 87 -2.28 -7.15 -28.13
CA LYS A 87 -2.64 -6.09 -29.07
C LYS A 87 -1.72 -4.88 -28.82
N ILE A 88 -0.61 -4.81 -29.55
CA ILE A 88 0.11 -3.56 -29.76
C ILE A 88 -0.73 -2.66 -30.69
N ASN A 89 -0.97 -1.43 -30.24
CA ASN A 89 -1.88 -0.44 -30.85
C ASN A 89 -1.72 -0.29 -32.38
N GLY A 90 -2.84 -0.25 -33.12
CA GLY A 90 -2.88 0.52 -34.37
C GLY A 90 -3.46 -0.11 -35.66
N CYS A 91 -4.22 -1.21 -35.63
CA CYS A 91 -4.96 -1.63 -36.84
C CYS A 91 -6.17 -2.52 -36.54
N ASP A 92 -7.34 -2.16 -37.05
CA ASP A 92 -8.59 -2.97 -37.01
C ASP A 92 -8.62 -4.07 -38.10
N HIS A 93 -7.54 -4.25 -38.85
CA HIS A 93 -7.46 -5.28 -39.88
C HIS A 93 -6.86 -6.57 -39.32
N MET A 94 -7.72 -7.49 -38.92
CA MET A 94 -7.35 -8.86 -38.55
C MET A 94 -7.22 -9.72 -39.82
N THR A 95 -6.00 -9.86 -40.35
CA THR A 95 -5.74 -10.84 -41.42
C THR A 95 -4.97 -12.03 -40.83
N CYS A 96 -5.72 -13.07 -40.45
CA CYS A 96 -5.14 -14.38 -40.19
C CYS A 96 -4.82 -15.02 -41.55
N ARG A 97 -3.54 -15.28 -41.83
CA ARG A 97 -3.15 -16.17 -42.93
C ARG A 97 -2.93 -17.59 -42.38
N PRO A 98 -3.33 -18.62 -43.14
CA PRO A 98 -3.30 -20.02 -42.70
C PRO A 98 -1.90 -20.50 -42.32
#